data_AF-A0A5M9MBB7-F1
#
_entry.id   AF-A0A5M9MBB7-F1
#
_cell.length_a   1.000
_cell.length_b   1.000
_cell.length_c   1.000
_cell.angle_alpha   90.00
_cell.angle_beta   90.00
_cell.angle_gamma   90.00
#
_symmetry.space_group_name_H-M   'P 1'
#
loop_
_entity.id
_entity.type
_entity.pdbx_description
1 polymer ?
#
loop_
_entity_poly.entity_id
_entity_poly.type
_entity_poly.pdbx_seq_one_letter_code
_entity_poly.pdbx_strand_id
1 'polypeptide(L)' 'MGNISREGFIVLIILGCIVSVLIGYSIHFLATGGFKNDKQEREMSIDQKQYMRALRQRNLDWIARDARTEYNTRA' A
#
# COMPACT_ATOMS: atom_id res chain seq x y z
N MET A 1 -36.40 -7.16 38.50
CA MET A 1 -35.54 -7.42 37.33
C MET A 1 -36.45 -7.93 36.22
N GLY A 2 -36.59 -7.19 35.12
CA GLY A 2 -37.58 -7.51 34.08
C GLY A 2 -37.32 -8.89 33.46
N ASN A 3 -38.37 -9.70 33.36
CA ASN A 3 -38.30 -11.03 32.74
C ASN A 3 -38.14 -10.87 31.23
N ILE A 4 -36.90 -10.78 30.76
CA ILE A 4 -36.58 -10.77 29.33
C ILE A 4 -36.96 -12.14 28.77
N SER A 5 -37.79 -12.15 27.72
CA SER A 5 -38.17 -13.38 27.04
C SER A 5 -36.93 -14.04 26.42
N ARG A 6 -36.98 -15.38 26.24
CA ARG A 6 -35.90 -16.12 25.55
C ARG A 6 -35.56 -15.51 24.20
N GLU A 7 -36.57 -15.05 23.47
CA GLU A 7 -36.42 -14.37 22.19
C GLU A 7 -35.64 -13.05 22.33
N GLY A 8 -35.96 -12.25 23.36
CA GLY A 8 -35.22 -11.02 23.65
C GLY A 8 -33.75 -11.27 23.97
N PHE A 9 -33.43 -12.36 24.68
CA PHE A 9 -32.05 -12.74 24.96
C PHE A 9 -31.27 -13.11 23.70
N ILE A 10 -31.91 -13.84 22.77
CA ILE A 10 -31.31 -14.21 21.48
C ILE A 10 -31.00 -12.96 20.65
N VAL A 11 -31.92 -12.00 20.59
CA VAL A 11 -31.71 -10.74 19.87
C VAL A 11 -30.56 -9.94 20.47
N LEU A 12 -30.44 -9.87 21.80
CA LEU A 12 -29.34 -9.17 22.46
C LEU A 12 -27.97 -9.80 22.14
N ILE A 13 -27.88 -11.12 22.05
CA ILE A 13 -26.65 -11.80 21.65
C ILE A 13 -26.28 -11.43 20.21
N ILE A 14 -27.25 -11.53 19.29
CA ILE A 14 -27.02 -11.20 17.88
C ILE A 14 -26.56 -9.74 17.73
N LEU A 15 -27.23 -8.83 18.45
CA LEU A 15 -26.87 -7.41 18.47
C LEU A 15 -25.44 -7.21 19.01
N GLY A 16 -25.08 -7.90 20.09
CA GLY A 16 -23.74 -7.87 20.66
C GLY A 16 -22.67 -8.34 19.69
N CYS A 17 -22.93 -9.42 18.93
CA CYS A 17 -22.03 -9.91 17.88
C CYS A 17 -21.87 -8.91 16.73
N ILE A 18 -22.95 -8.25 16.30
CA ILE A 18 -22.88 -7.25 15.23
C ILE A 18 -22.04 -6.05 15.70
N VAL A 19 -22.31 -5.56 16.91
CA VAL A 19 -21.60 -4.40 17.48
C VAL A 19 -20.12 -4.70 17.67
N SER A 20 -19.75 -5.90 18.16
CA SER A 20 -18.35 -6.25 18.36
C SER A 20 -17.58 -6.33 17.04
N VAL A 21 -18.18 -6.86 15.97
CA VAL A 21 -17.59 -6.87 14.62
C VAL A 21 -17.40 -5.45 14.09
N LEU A 22 -18.39 -4.57 14.25
CA LEU A 22 -18.30 -3.18 13.79
C LEU A 22 -17.24 -2.38 14.56
N ILE A 23 -17.14 -2.57 15.88
CA ILE A 23 -16.09 -1.96 16.70
C ILE A 23 -14.72 -2.48 16.27
N GLY A 24 -14.57 -3.79 16.09
CA GLY A 24 -13.32 -4.39 15.61
C GLY A 24 -12.88 -3.83 14.26
N TYR A 25 -13.81 -3.70 13.31
CA TYR A 25 -13.54 -3.07 12.02
C TYR A 25 -13.17 -1.59 12.15
N SER A 26 -13.83 -0.84 13.04
CA SER A 26 -13.55 0.59 13.25
C SER A 26 -12.17 0.81 13.85
N ILE A 27 -11.77 -0.01 14.83
CA ILE A 27 -10.43 0.01 15.43
C ILE A 27 -9.39 -0.38 14.38
N HIS A 28 -9.64 -1.44 13.61
CA HIS A 28 -8.76 -1.85 12.52
C HIS A 28 -8.58 -0.70 11.51
N PHE A 29 -9.68 -0.07 11.08
CA PHE A 29 -9.67 1.06 10.16
C PHE A 29 -8.89 2.25 10.73
N LEU A 30 -9.09 2.60 12.00
CA LEU A 30 -8.36 3.69 12.65
C LEU A 30 -6.87 3.38 12.81
N ALA A 31 -6.53 2.16 13.23
CA ALA A 31 -5.16 1.75 13.50
C ALA A 31 -4.32 1.56 12.22
N THR A 32 -4.94 1.12 11.13
CA THR A 32 -4.25 0.85 9.85
C THR A 32 -4.48 1.93 8.79
N GLY A 33 -5.31 2.93 9.07
CA GLY A 33 -5.74 3.93 8.08
C GLY A 33 -6.70 3.37 7.02
N GLY A 34 -7.36 2.24 7.33
CA GLY A 34 -8.22 1.47 6.44
C GLY A 34 -7.46 0.47 5.58
N PHE A 35 -8.19 -0.33 4.79
CA PHE A 35 -7.63 -1.11 3.67
C PHE A 35 -7.13 -0.19 2.56
N LYS A 36 -6.23 0.74 2.89
CA LYS A 36 -5.42 1.45 1.94
C LYS A 36 -4.43 0.45 1.35
N ASN A 37 -4.93 -0.30 0.39
CA ASN A 37 -4.17 -0.77 -0.76
C ASN A 37 -3.77 0.39 -1.69
N ASP A 38 -3.83 1.64 -1.21
CA ASP A 38 -2.86 2.63 -1.61
C ASP A 38 -1.52 2.02 -1.14
N LYS A 39 -0.68 1.40 -1.98
CA LYS A 39 0.01 2.13 -3.05
C LYS A 39 -0.07 3.64 -2.82
N GLN A 40 0.20 4.08 -1.60
CA GLN A 40 0.71 5.40 -1.37
C GLN A 40 1.96 5.35 -2.21
N GLU A 41 1.88 5.91 -3.42
CA GLU A 41 3.03 6.17 -4.24
C GLU A 41 3.98 6.82 -3.25
N ARG A 42 4.98 6.06 -2.78
CA ARG A 42 5.94 6.60 -1.85
C ARG A 42 6.52 7.76 -2.63
N GLU A 43 6.13 8.97 -2.26
CA GLU A 43 6.54 10.15 -2.98
C GLU A 43 8.06 10.11 -2.92
N MET A 44 8.65 9.81 -4.07
CA MET A 44 10.08 9.60 -4.14
C MET A 44 10.72 10.91 -3.71
N SER A 45 11.55 10.86 -2.67
CA SER A 45 12.26 12.03 -2.16
C SER A 45 12.97 12.74 -3.32
N ILE A 46 13.10 14.06 -3.24
CA ILE A 46 13.72 14.87 -4.30
C ILE A 46 15.12 14.34 -4.64
N ASP A 47 15.89 13.96 -3.63
CA ASP A 47 17.23 13.39 -3.80
C ASP A 47 17.18 12.04 -4.53
N GLN A 48 16.19 11.20 -4.20
CA GLN A 48 16.00 9.91 -4.85
C GLN A 48 15.55 10.11 -6.32
N LYS A 49 14.72 11.12 -6.61
CA LYS A 49 14.36 11.50 -7.99
C LYS A 49 15.58 11.96 -8.78
N GLN A 50 16.44 12.78 -8.19
CA GLN A 50 17.67 13.26 -8.82
C GLN A 50 18.66 12.12 -9.05
N TYR A 51 18.84 11.24 -8.06
CA TYR A 51 19.68 10.05 -8.17
C TYR A 51 19.24 9.15 -9.32
N MET A 52 17.93 8.87 -9.42
CA MET A 52 17.38 8.02 -10.49
C MET A 52 17.58 8.64 -11.88
N ARG A 53 17.45 9.96 -12.01
CA ARG A 53 17.75 10.67 -13.27
C ARG A 53 19.22 10.56 -13.65
N ALA A 54 20.12 10.81 -12.70
CA ALA A 54 21.56 10.70 -12.92
C ALA A 54 21.98 9.26 -13.27
N LEU A 55 21.39 8.27 -12.60
CA LEU A 55 21.63 6.85 -12.90
C LEU A 55 21.19 6.49 -14.33
N ARG A 56 20.00 6.93 -14.74
CA ARG A 56 19.51 6.71 -16.11
C ARG A 56 20.43 7.32 -17.16
N GLN A 57 20.92 8.53 -16.93
CA GLN A 57 21.81 9.21 -17.86
C GLN A 57 23.15 8.47 -18.00
N ARG A 58 23.78 8.08 -16.88
CA ARG A 58 25.02 7.29 -16.91
C ARG A 58 24.86 5.97 -17.67
N ASN A 59 23.72 5.31 -17.50
CA ASN A 59 23.44 4.06 -18.21
C ASN A 59 23.34 4.28 -19.73
N LEU A 60 22.66 5.35 -20.16
CA LEU A 60 22.58 5.70 -21.58
C LEU A 60 23.95 6.05 -22.16
N ASP A 61 24.79 6.77 -21.43
CA ASP A 61 26.14 7.10 -21.87
C ASP A 61 27.01 5.85 -22.04
N TRP A 62 26.84 4.86 -21.15
CA TRP A 62 27.52 3.57 -21.25
C TRP A 62 27.09 2.79 -22.49
N ILE A 63 25.78 2.67 -22.72
CA ILE A 63 25.22 2.00 -23.91
C ILE A 63 25.69 2.71 -25.19
N ALA A 64 25.71 4.04 -25.21
CA ALA A 64 26.14 4.80 -26.38
C ALA A 64 27.66 4.67 -26.65
N ARG A 65 28.47 4.44 -25.61
CA ARG A 65 29.90 4.12 -25.77
C ARG A 65 30.07 2.71 -26.34
N ASP A 66 29.37 1.74 -25.78
CA ASP A 66 29.46 0.34 -26.18
C ASP A 66 29.02 0.13 -27.64
N ALA A 67 27.93 0.77 -28.04
CA ALA A 67 27.46 0.76 -29.43
C ALA A 67 28.47 1.40 -30.41
N ARG A 68 29.20 2.43 -29.97
CA ARG A 68 30.25 3.06 -30.78
C ARG A 68 31.48 2.16 -30.90
N THR A 69 31.87 1.47 -29.83
CA THR A 69 32.95 0.49 -29.90
C THR A 69 32.59 -0.71 -30.77
N GLU A 70 31.35 -1.20 -30.70
CA GLU A 70 30.84 -2.29 -31.55
C GLU A 70 30.75 -1.88 -33.03
N TYR A 71 30.34 -0.66 -33.32
CA TYR A 71 30.39 -0.12 -34.69
C TYR A 71 31.82 -0.04 -35.22
N ASN A 72 32.76 0.47 -34.41
CA ASN A 72 34.16 0.64 -34.81
C ASN A 72 34.92 -0.68 -34.97
N THR A 73 34.52 -1.76 -34.29
CA THR A 73 35.12 -3.09 -34.47
C THR A 73 34.54 -3.88 -35.64
N ARG A 74 33.42 -3.42 -36.22
CA ARG A 74 32.76 -4.02 -37.40
C ARG A 74 33.04 -3.27 -38.71
N ALA A 75 33.65 -2.09 -38.65
CA ALA A 75 34.11 -1.31 -39.79
C ALA A 75 35.58 -1.63 -40.11
#